data_AF-A0A0J7XZL7-F1
#
_entry.id   AF-A0A0J7XZL7-F1
#
_cell.length_a   1.000
_cell.length_b   1.000
_cell.length_c   1.000
_cell.angle_alpha   90.00
_cell.angle_beta   90.00
_cell.angle_gamma   90.00
#
_symmetry.space_group_name_H-M   'P 1'
#
loop_
_entity.id
_entity.type
_entity.pdbx_description
1 polymer ?
#
loop_
_entity_poly.entity_id
_entity_poly.type
_entity_poly.pdbx_seq_one_letter_code
_entity_poly.pdbx_strand_id
1 'polypeptide(L)'
;MLRQWLVGSENDVLAAIETLGRQAIRDASQASGRLERSTSSTTSAQSVLLELQAFAETFEAPAPRRRLWFSARVEDKTPDPANLNTLVASLERERDAIARTLIGIEGDRAKLQLADDALDHALQLIRACGLAAESAARELALSKPPQALFLRETVPARLLAREQDLLTQIAVTRQGILALQLVADGQTALAQAIDRARDTSVAALRTALAARQAVTGSQDLTRQAQALESTVEAAGKASNSGRDVDRPLADAAAQIRRAIDAAQAAARDPRTPRQET
;
A
#
# COMPACT_ATOMS: atom_id res chain seq x y z
N MET A 1 48.76 -13.35 -3.91
CA MET A 1 48.25 -14.74 -3.83
C MET A 1 48.92 -15.68 -4.82
N LEU A 2 48.82 -15.49 -6.14
CA LEU A 2 49.33 -16.49 -7.11
C LEU A 2 50.84 -16.80 -6.99
N ARG A 3 51.70 -15.81 -6.74
CA ARG A 3 53.12 -16.05 -6.45
C ARG A 3 53.35 -16.91 -5.21
N GLN A 4 52.43 -16.85 -4.26
CA GLN A 4 52.48 -17.62 -3.03
C GLN A 4 52.15 -19.09 -3.30
N TRP A 5 51.37 -19.40 -4.34
CA TRP A 5 51.06 -20.78 -4.72
C TRP A 5 52.24 -21.50 -5.37
N LEU A 6 53.18 -20.74 -5.96
CA LEU A 6 54.42 -21.27 -6.56
C LEU A 6 55.48 -21.67 -5.53
N VAL A 7 55.37 -21.16 -4.31
CA VAL A 7 56.41 -21.28 -3.27
C VAL A 7 55.86 -21.87 -1.95
N GLY A 8 54.56 -21.76 -1.72
CA GLY A 8 53.88 -22.26 -0.53
C GLY A 8 53.64 -23.77 -0.56
N SER A 9 53.27 -24.31 0.61
CA SER A 9 52.90 -25.72 0.72
C SER A 9 51.57 -26.00 0.02
N GLU A 10 51.33 -27.26 -0.34
CA GLU A 10 50.05 -27.68 -0.94
C GLU A 10 48.86 -27.29 -0.04
N ASN A 11 49.02 -27.44 1.28
CA ASN A 11 48.00 -27.04 2.26
C ASN A 11 47.71 -25.54 2.23
N ASP A 12 48.74 -24.69 2.06
CA ASP A 12 48.54 -23.24 1.97
C ASP A 12 47.76 -22.86 0.70
N VAL A 13 48.03 -23.55 -0.41
CA VAL A 13 47.29 -23.35 -1.67
C VAL A 13 45.84 -23.75 -1.51
N LEU A 14 45.57 -24.91 -0.92
CA LEU A 14 44.20 -25.37 -0.65
C LEU A 14 43.46 -24.43 0.28
N ALA A 15 44.09 -23.98 1.37
CA ALA A 15 43.51 -23.00 2.29
C ALA A 15 43.22 -21.67 1.60
N ALA A 16 44.12 -21.20 0.72
CA ALA A 16 43.91 -20.00 -0.07
C ALA A 16 42.71 -20.16 -1.04
N ILE A 17 42.60 -21.29 -1.74
CA ILE A 17 41.44 -21.58 -2.60
C ILE A 17 40.14 -21.56 -1.77
N GLU A 18 40.15 -22.12 -0.57
CA GLU A 18 38.98 -22.08 0.30
C GLU A 18 38.60 -20.66 0.73
N THR A 19 39.54 -19.72 0.79
CA THR A 19 39.25 -18.31 1.11
C THR A 19 38.65 -17.53 -0.05
N LEU A 20 38.82 -17.99 -1.30
CA LEU A 20 38.31 -17.31 -2.48
C LEU A 20 36.78 -17.25 -2.43
N GLY A 21 36.24 -16.06 -2.63
CA GLY A 21 34.79 -15.81 -2.64
C GLY A 21 34.09 -15.98 -1.29
N ARG A 22 34.79 -16.40 -0.22
CA ARG A 22 34.20 -16.70 1.08
C ARG A 22 33.53 -15.47 1.72
N GLN A 23 34.10 -14.29 1.51
CA GLN A 23 33.50 -13.03 1.95
C GLN A 23 32.25 -12.68 1.13
N ALA A 24 32.32 -12.78 -0.21
CA ALA A 24 31.18 -12.50 -1.08
C ALA A 24 29.98 -13.42 -0.77
N ILE A 25 30.21 -14.71 -0.50
CA ILE A 25 29.16 -15.66 -0.09
C ILE A 25 28.53 -15.24 1.25
N ARG A 26 29.34 -14.78 2.22
CA ARG A 26 28.83 -14.30 3.51
C ARG A 26 27.98 -13.05 3.33
N ASP A 27 28.46 -12.08 2.56
CA ASP A 27 27.75 -10.81 2.33
C ASP A 27 26.42 -11.05 1.62
N ALA A 28 26.41 -11.94 0.61
CA ALA A 28 25.20 -12.37 -0.07
C ALA A 28 24.22 -13.10 0.88
N SER A 29 24.71 -14.04 1.68
CA SER A 29 23.89 -14.74 2.68
C SER A 29 23.28 -13.79 3.71
N GLN A 30 24.05 -12.80 4.16
CA GLN A 30 23.57 -11.79 5.11
C GLN A 30 22.51 -10.87 4.48
N ALA A 31 22.70 -10.46 3.23
CA ALA A 31 21.71 -9.67 2.50
C ALA A 31 20.40 -10.45 2.32
N SER A 32 20.47 -11.72 1.94
CA SER A 32 19.31 -12.61 1.85
C SER A 32 18.63 -12.87 3.21
N GLY A 33 19.37 -13.01 4.30
CA GLY A 33 18.79 -13.15 5.65
C GLY A 33 18.11 -11.88 6.19
N ARG A 34 18.31 -10.72 5.55
CA ARG A 34 17.54 -9.49 5.85
C ARG A 34 16.23 -9.47 5.09
N LEU A 35 16.22 -9.98 3.86
CA LEU A 35 15.02 -10.11 3.04
C LEU A 35 13.90 -10.86 3.77
N GLU A 36 14.20 -12.05 4.31
CA GLU A 36 13.22 -12.87 5.04
C GLU A 36 12.55 -12.11 6.21
N ARG A 37 13.32 -11.28 6.91
CA ARG A 37 12.80 -10.43 7.99
C ARG A 37 11.95 -9.27 7.47
N SER A 38 12.33 -8.67 6.34
CA SER A 38 11.58 -7.54 5.75
C SER A 38 10.30 -7.97 5.03
N THR A 39 10.22 -9.19 4.47
CA THR A 39 8.98 -9.67 3.84
C THR A 39 7.92 -10.02 4.87
N SER A 40 8.33 -10.53 6.03
CA SER A 40 7.45 -10.88 7.15
C SER A 40 6.64 -9.69 7.70
N SER A 41 7.11 -8.44 7.53
CA SER A 41 6.34 -7.25 7.91
C SER A 41 5.23 -6.84 6.93
N THR A 42 5.13 -7.50 5.76
CA THR A 42 4.13 -7.18 4.72
C THR A 42 2.72 -7.70 5.06
N THR A 43 2.62 -8.73 5.91
CA THR A 43 1.36 -9.38 6.35
C THR A 43 0.36 -8.40 7.00
N SER A 44 0.84 -7.29 7.56
CA SER A 44 0.01 -6.26 8.18
C SER A 44 -0.91 -5.51 7.20
N ALA A 45 -0.59 -5.46 5.91
CA ALA A 45 -1.43 -4.77 4.93
C ALA A 45 -2.68 -5.59 4.56
N GLN A 46 -2.58 -6.91 4.67
CA GLN A 46 -3.64 -7.84 4.26
C GLN A 46 -4.80 -7.86 5.26
N SER A 47 -4.51 -7.66 6.55
CA SER A 47 -5.55 -7.55 7.58
C SER A 47 -6.41 -6.30 7.39
N VAL A 48 -5.84 -5.19 6.93
CA VAL A 48 -6.61 -3.96 6.78
C VAL A 48 -7.45 -3.96 5.50
N LEU A 49 -6.99 -4.60 4.42
CA LEU A 49 -7.85 -4.88 3.26
C LEU A 49 -9.07 -5.73 3.64
N LEU A 50 -8.91 -6.69 4.56
CA LEU A 50 -10.05 -7.46 5.09
C LEU A 50 -10.98 -6.57 5.93
N GLU A 51 -10.46 -5.62 6.71
CA GLU A 51 -11.28 -4.64 7.42
C GLU A 51 -12.02 -3.70 6.45
N LEU A 52 -11.36 -3.26 5.36
CA LEU A 52 -11.98 -2.45 4.31
C LEU A 52 -13.04 -3.22 3.54
N GLN A 53 -12.80 -4.50 3.25
CA GLN A 53 -13.79 -5.37 2.61
C GLN A 53 -15.01 -5.55 3.52
N ALA A 54 -14.78 -5.89 4.80
CA ALA A 54 -15.85 -6.01 5.78
C ALA A 54 -16.62 -4.69 5.95
N PHE A 55 -15.93 -3.54 5.91
CA PHE A 55 -16.56 -2.24 5.93
C PHE A 55 -17.36 -1.97 4.64
N ALA A 56 -16.82 -2.28 3.46
CA ALA A 56 -17.52 -2.12 2.19
C ALA A 56 -18.78 -2.98 2.10
N GLU A 57 -18.74 -4.21 2.63
CA GLU A 57 -19.90 -5.11 2.75
C GLU A 57 -21.02 -4.48 3.61
N THR A 58 -20.72 -3.55 4.52
CA THR A 58 -21.77 -2.80 5.25
C THR A 58 -22.52 -1.77 4.40
N PHE A 59 -21.99 -1.39 3.23
CA PHE A 59 -22.65 -0.48 2.27
C PHE A 59 -23.37 -1.23 1.15
N GLU A 60 -23.18 -2.54 1.01
CA GLU A 60 -23.92 -3.34 0.04
C GLU A 60 -25.37 -3.49 0.51
N ALA A 61 -26.29 -2.85 -0.22
CA ALA A 61 -27.71 -2.94 0.07
C ALA A 61 -28.18 -4.40 0.00
N PRO A 62 -29.02 -4.87 0.94
CA PRO A 62 -29.60 -6.21 0.83
C PRO A 62 -30.38 -6.34 -0.48
N ALA A 63 -30.24 -7.49 -1.16
CA ALA A 63 -30.88 -7.80 -2.44
C ALA A 63 -32.35 -7.32 -2.50
N PRO A 64 -32.83 -6.78 -3.64
CA PRO A 64 -34.14 -6.14 -3.71
C PRO A 64 -35.24 -7.11 -3.29
N ARG A 65 -35.88 -6.83 -2.16
CA ARG A 65 -36.98 -7.65 -1.63
C ARG A 65 -38.22 -7.49 -2.50
N ARG A 66 -38.68 -8.61 -3.06
CA ARG A 66 -39.99 -8.76 -3.69
C ARG A 66 -41.06 -8.41 -2.64
N ARG A 67 -41.84 -7.35 -2.87
CA ARG A 67 -42.85 -6.82 -1.95
C ARG A 67 -43.81 -7.93 -1.50
N LEU A 68 -43.81 -8.23 -0.19
CA LEU A 68 -44.89 -8.89 0.52
C LEU A 68 -45.52 -7.90 1.49
N TRP A 69 -46.85 -7.93 1.57
CA TRP A 69 -47.80 -6.96 2.14
C TRP A 69 -47.67 -6.69 3.66
N PHE A 70 -46.60 -7.11 4.31
CA PHE A 70 -46.31 -6.77 5.70
C PHE A 70 -44.82 -6.51 5.87
N SER A 71 -44.36 -5.30 5.58
CA SER A 71 -42.97 -4.92 5.84
C SER A 71 -42.87 -4.27 7.22
N ALA A 72 -42.26 -5.00 8.16
CA ALA A 72 -41.60 -4.39 9.31
C ALA A 72 -40.67 -3.27 8.80
N ARG A 73 -40.74 -2.11 9.43
CA ARG A 73 -39.84 -0.97 9.19
C ARG A 73 -38.41 -1.47 9.37
N VAL A 74 -37.70 -1.69 8.27
CA VAL A 74 -36.27 -1.96 8.30
C VAL A 74 -35.62 -0.61 8.58
N GLU A 75 -34.99 -0.48 9.74
CA GLU A 75 -34.14 0.65 10.07
C GLU A 75 -33.03 0.70 9.01
N ASP A 76 -33.11 1.66 8.09
CA ASP A 76 -32.05 1.92 7.12
C ASP A 76 -30.87 2.46 7.91
N LYS A 77 -29.89 1.61 8.21
CA LYS A 77 -28.74 1.98 9.03
C LYS A 77 -27.83 2.87 8.20
N THR A 78 -28.20 4.14 8.07
CA THR A 78 -27.41 5.13 7.35
C THR A 78 -26.00 5.19 7.95
N PRO A 79 -24.94 5.08 7.14
CA PRO A 79 -23.57 5.13 7.63
C PRO A 79 -23.30 6.46 8.37
N ASP A 80 -22.73 6.37 9.57
CA ASP A 80 -22.40 7.55 10.37
C ASP A 80 -21.09 8.19 9.86
N PRO A 81 -21.05 9.48 9.50
CA PRO A 81 -19.87 10.14 8.92
C PRO A 81 -18.64 10.12 9.83
N ALA A 82 -18.81 9.93 11.14
CA ALA A 82 -17.71 9.69 12.07
C ALA A 82 -16.90 8.43 11.68
N ASN A 83 -17.54 7.37 11.19
CA ASN A 83 -16.89 6.13 10.77
C ASN A 83 -16.16 6.25 9.42
N LEU A 84 -16.58 7.16 8.54
CA LEU A 84 -15.90 7.40 7.27
C LEU A 84 -14.61 8.21 7.45
N ASN A 85 -14.60 9.20 8.34
CA ASN A 85 -13.39 9.97 8.63
C ASN A 85 -12.28 9.11 9.27
N THR A 86 -12.65 8.19 10.16
CA THR A 86 -11.69 7.23 10.76
C THR A 86 -11.12 6.28 9.71
N LEU A 87 -11.95 5.85 8.74
CA LEU A 87 -11.51 5.02 7.62
C LEU A 87 -10.49 5.76 6.74
N VAL A 88 -10.78 7.00 6.35
CA VAL A 88 -9.86 7.82 5.54
C VAL A 88 -8.52 8.02 6.27
N ALA A 89 -8.55 8.28 7.58
CA ALA A 89 -7.34 8.38 8.39
C ALA A 89 -6.58 7.04 8.54
N SER A 90 -7.25 5.89 8.43
CA SER A 90 -6.58 4.58 8.34
C SER A 90 -5.86 4.41 7.01
N LEU A 91 -6.56 4.68 5.91
CA LEU A 91 -6.02 4.59 4.54
C LEU A 91 -4.76 5.45 4.37
N GLU A 92 -4.75 6.67 4.93
CA GLU A 92 -3.57 7.54 4.90
C GLU A 92 -2.38 6.94 5.68
N ARG A 93 -2.63 6.36 6.86
CA ARG A 93 -1.60 5.70 7.67
C ARG A 93 -1.02 4.47 6.97
N GLU A 94 -1.85 3.70 6.28
CA GLU A 94 -1.43 2.54 5.48
C GLU A 94 -0.62 2.95 4.26
N ARG A 95 -1.04 3.99 3.54
CA ARG A 95 -0.26 4.54 2.43
C ARG A 95 1.14 4.93 2.89
N ASP A 96 1.25 5.62 4.03
CA ASP A 96 2.54 6.00 4.59
C ASP A 96 3.37 4.78 5.03
N ALA A 97 2.70 3.71 5.49
CA ALA A 97 3.36 2.43 5.80
C ALA A 97 3.91 1.74 4.55
N ILE A 98 3.12 1.69 3.46
CA ILE A 98 3.56 1.13 2.17
C ILE A 98 4.75 1.92 1.63
N ALA A 99 4.72 3.24 1.71
CA ALA A 99 5.85 4.09 1.28
C ALA A 99 7.14 3.76 2.05
N ARG A 100 7.06 3.57 3.38
CA ARG A 100 8.21 3.12 4.19
C ARG A 100 8.71 1.74 3.78
N THR A 101 7.79 0.80 3.53
CA THR A 101 8.12 -0.56 3.09
C THR A 101 8.83 -0.53 1.74
N LEU A 102 8.37 0.29 0.79
CA LEU A 102 8.99 0.42 -0.53
C LEU A 102 10.44 0.93 -0.44
N ILE A 103 10.69 1.92 0.43
CA ILE A 103 12.05 2.40 0.70
C ILE A 103 12.93 1.29 1.29
N GLY A 104 12.38 0.49 2.21
CA GLY A 104 13.07 -0.66 2.80
C GLY A 104 13.43 -1.72 1.75
N ILE A 105 12.47 -2.10 0.91
CA ILE A 105 12.66 -3.05 -0.20
C ILE A 105 13.74 -2.56 -1.15
N GLU A 106 13.70 -1.29 -1.55
CA GLU A 106 14.69 -0.71 -2.44
C GLU A 106 16.10 -0.73 -1.83
N GLY A 107 16.21 -0.41 -0.54
CA GLY A 107 17.47 -0.50 0.19
C GLY A 107 18.02 -1.92 0.31
N ASP A 108 17.16 -2.92 0.48
CA ASP A 108 17.58 -4.33 0.54
C ASP A 108 17.92 -4.88 -0.86
N ARG A 109 17.20 -4.44 -1.91
CA ARG A 109 17.53 -4.75 -3.30
C ARG A 109 18.92 -4.22 -3.68
N ALA A 110 19.22 -2.98 -3.32
CA ALA A 110 20.54 -2.39 -3.57
C ALA A 110 21.68 -3.18 -2.89
N LYS A 111 21.47 -3.68 -1.67
CA LYS A 111 22.46 -4.53 -0.98
C LYS A 111 22.66 -5.87 -1.68
N LEU A 112 21.58 -6.50 -2.14
CA LEU A 112 21.68 -7.74 -2.90
C LEU A 112 22.42 -7.53 -4.23
N GLN A 113 22.20 -6.40 -4.91
CA GLN A 113 22.95 -6.07 -6.13
C GLN A 113 24.45 -5.90 -5.86
N LEU A 114 24.83 -5.19 -4.79
CA LEU A 114 26.23 -5.07 -4.39
C LEU A 114 26.85 -6.44 -4.05
N ALA A 115 26.08 -7.34 -3.43
CA ALA A 115 26.54 -8.69 -3.14
C ALA A 115 26.67 -9.56 -4.40
N ASP A 116 25.74 -9.43 -5.37
CA ASP A 116 25.83 -10.10 -6.68
C ASP A 116 27.10 -9.67 -7.43
N ASP A 117 27.37 -8.36 -7.47
CA ASP A 117 28.59 -7.83 -8.07
C ASP A 117 29.84 -8.44 -7.41
N ALA A 118 29.88 -8.50 -6.07
CA ALA A 118 31.01 -9.09 -5.35
C ALA A 118 31.19 -10.59 -5.65
N LEU A 119 30.10 -11.35 -5.83
CA LEU A 119 30.13 -12.75 -6.22
C LEU A 119 30.67 -12.91 -7.66
N ASP A 120 30.22 -12.07 -8.60
CA ASP A 120 30.70 -12.07 -9.98
C ASP A 120 32.21 -11.76 -10.05
N HIS A 121 32.70 -10.80 -9.27
CA HIS A 121 34.13 -10.52 -9.17
C HIS A 121 34.90 -11.71 -8.59
N ALA A 122 34.37 -12.37 -7.56
CA ALA A 122 34.99 -13.57 -7.00
C ALA A 122 35.02 -14.73 -8.01
N LEU A 123 33.97 -14.91 -8.81
CA LEU A 123 33.89 -15.93 -9.85
C LEU A 123 34.95 -15.69 -10.93
N GLN A 124 35.10 -14.45 -11.39
CA GLN A 124 36.14 -14.07 -12.35
C GLN A 124 37.54 -14.35 -11.79
N LEU A 125 37.77 -14.05 -10.50
CA LEU A 125 39.04 -14.33 -9.83
C LEU A 125 39.34 -15.83 -9.78
N ILE A 126 38.36 -16.68 -9.46
CA ILE A 126 38.53 -18.14 -9.44
C ILE A 126 38.92 -18.67 -10.82
N ARG A 127 38.25 -18.20 -11.88
CA ARG A 127 38.57 -18.58 -13.26
C ARG A 127 39.98 -18.15 -13.66
N ALA A 128 40.39 -16.93 -13.29
CA ALA A 128 41.74 -16.45 -13.50
C ALA A 128 42.79 -17.27 -12.73
N CYS A 129 42.48 -17.69 -11.49
CA CYS A 129 43.32 -18.59 -10.71
C CYS A 129 43.51 -19.96 -11.39
N GLY A 130 42.47 -20.49 -12.05
CA GLY A 130 42.57 -21.72 -12.83
C GLY A 130 43.60 -21.62 -13.95
N LEU A 131 43.48 -20.59 -14.79
CA LEU A 131 44.43 -20.32 -15.88
C LEU A 131 45.86 -20.11 -15.36
N ALA A 132 46.00 -19.39 -14.25
CA ALA A 132 47.30 -19.15 -13.64
C ALA A 132 47.92 -20.44 -13.06
N ALA A 133 47.12 -21.33 -12.46
CA ALA A 133 47.58 -22.61 -11.95
C ALA A 133 48.10 -23.52 -13.08
N GLU A 134 47.42 -23.53 -14.23
CA GLU A 134 47.89 -24.27 -15.42
C GLU A 134 49.20 -23.72 -16.00
N SER A 135 49.35 -22.39 -16.05
CA SER A 135 50.61 -21.76 -16.47
C SER A 135 51.75 -22.10 -15.50
N ALA A 136 51.49 -21.98 -14.21
CA ALA A 136 52.42 -22.30 -13.13
C ALA A 136 52.88 -23.77 -13.17
N ALA A 137 51.96 -24.71 -13.40
CA ALA A 137 52.29 -26.12 -13.52
C ALA A 137 53.27 -26.39 -14.68
N ARG A 138 53.09 -25.71 -15.82
CA ARG A 138 54.01 -25.84 -16.97
C ARG A 138 55.41 -25.31 -16.67
N GLU A 139 55.51 -24.16 -16.02
CA GLU A 139 56.81 -23.57 -15.65
C GLU A 139 57.57 -24.42 -14.61
N LEU A 140 56.84 -25.01 -13.67
CA LEU A 140 57.43 -25.83 -12.60
C LEU A 140 57.72 -27.27 -13.01
N ALA A 141 57.29 -27.73 -14.19
CA ALA A 141 57.37 -29.12 -14.61
C ALA A 141 58.78 -29.72 -14.52
N LEU A 142 59.81 -28.93 -14.80
CA LEU A 142 61.21 -29.37 -14.76
C LEU A 142 61.90 -29.09 -13.42
N SER A 143 61.59 -27.96 -12.78
CA SER A 143 62.28 -27.50 -11.57
C SER A 143 61.68 -28.07 -10.29
N LYS A 144 60.35 -28.23 -10.24
CA LYS A 144 59.60 -28.79 -9.10
C LYS A 144 58.46 -29.71 -9.58
N PRO A 145 58.78 -30.91 -10.10
CA PRO A 145 57.79 -31.86 -10.60
C PRO A 145 56.62 -32.18 -9.65
N PRO A 146 56.81 -32.41 -8.33
CA PRO A 146 55.68 -32.74 -7.45
C PRO A 146 54.70 -31.57 -7.32
N GLN A 147 55.20 -30.34 -7.21
CA GLN A 147 54.37 -29.14 -7.13
C GLN A 147 53.63 -28.88 -8.45
N ALA A 148 54.27 -29.15 -9.60
CA ALA A 148 53.62 -29.08 -10.90
C ALA A 148 52.47 -30.08 -11.05
N LEU A 149 52.65 -31.32 -10.58
CA LEU A 149 51.58 -32.34 -10.57
C LEU A 149 50.41 -31.92 -9.69
N PHE A 150 50.67 -31.46 -8.47
CA PHE A 150 49.62 -30.96 -7.56
C PHE A 150 48.78 -29.84 -8.19
N LEU A 151 49.42 -28.84 -8.82
CA LEU A 151 48.73 -27.74 -9.49
C LEU A 151 47.90 -28.20 -10.71
N ARG A 152 48.30 -29.28 -11.36
CA ARG A 152 47.62 -29.80 -12.57
C ARG A 152 46.49 -30.78 -12.24
N GLU A 153 46.62 -31.55 -11.16
CA GLU A 153 45.73 -32.68 -10.88
C GLU A 153 44.80 -32.43 -9.70
N THR A 154 45.23 -31.66 -8.69
CA THR A 154 44.44 -31.43 -7.46
C THR A 154 43.74 -30.07 -7.47
N VAL A 155 44.44 -29.00 -7.86
CA VAL A 155 43.91 -27.63 -7.81
C VAL A 155 42.67 -27.41 -8.69
N PRO A 156 42.57 -27.92 -9.93
CA PRO A 156 41.42 -27.67 -10.79
C PRO A 156 40.10 -28.17 -10.20
N ALA A 157 40.09 -29.36 -9.59
CA ALA A 157 38.90 -29.91 -8.95
C ALA A 157 38.43 -29.05 -7.77
N ARG A 158 39.36 -28.47 -7.01
CA ARG A 158 39.06 -27.58 -5.88
C ARG A 158 38.53 -26.21 -6.33
N LEU A 159 39.11 -25.66 -7.40
CA LEU A 159 38.62 -24.42 -8.01
C LEU A 159 37.23 -24.61 -8.62
N LEU A 160 37.00 -25.74 -9.29
CA LEU A 160 35.69 -26.08 -9.87
C LEU A 160 34.60 -26.18 -8.78
N ALA A 161 34.90 -26.83 -7.67
CA ALA A 161 33.96 -26.88 -6.53
C ALA A 161 33.62 -25.47 -6.03
N ARG A 162 34.62 -24.57 -5.93
CA ARG A 162 34.37 -23.18 -5.52
C ARG A 162 33.63 -22.34 -6.56
N GLU A 163 33.88 -22.57 -7.84
CA GLU A 163 33.09 -21.96 -8.90
C GLU A 163 31.62 -22.38 -8.82
N GLN A 164 31.33 -23.66 -8.57
CA GLN A 164 29.97 -24.17 -8.41
C GLN A 164 29.26 -23.56 -7.19
N ASP A 165 29.97 -23.43 -6.06
CA ASP A 165 29.44 -22.76 -4.86
C ASP A 165 29.05 -21.30 -5.16
N LEU A 166 29.92 -20.56 -5.85
CA LEU A 166 29.66 -19.16 -6.22
C LEU A 166 28.49 -19.04 -7.20
N LEU A 167 28.44 -19.88 -8.23
CA LEU A 167 27.34 -19.87 -9.20
C LEU A 167 25.99 -20.17 -8.53
N THR A 168 25.98 -21.10 -7.57
CA THR A 168 24.79 -21.39 -6.76
C THR A 168 24.37 -20.16 -5.98
N GLN A 169 25.32 -19.49 -5.31
CA GLN A 169 25.02 -18.30 -4.54
C GLN A 169 24.55 -17.14 -5.43
N ILE A 170 25.15 -16.93 -6.61
CA ILE A 170 24.72 -15.94 -7.61
C ILE A 170 23.28 -16.20 -8.02
N ALA A 171 22.94 -17.45 -8.35
CA ALA A 171 21.58 -17.83 -8.73
C ALA A 171 20.58 -17.50 -7.62
N VAL A 172 20.88 -17.84 -6.37
CA VAL A 172 20.02 -17.54 -5.20
C VAL A 172 19.91 -16.02 -4.96
N THR A 173 21.02 -15.28 -5.05
CA THR A 173 21.03 -13.82 -4.89
C THR A 173 20.16 -13.14 -5.95
N ARG A 174 20.32 -13.52 -7.23
CA ARG A 174 19.52 -12.98 -8.33
C ARG A 174 18.04 -13.34 -8.20
N GLN A 175 17.72 -14.56 -7.76
CA GLN A 175 16.35 -14.94 -7.43
C GLN A 175 15.77 -14.06 -6.31
N GLY A 176 16.56 -13.75 -5.27
CA GLY A 176 16.17 -12.81 -4.22
C GLY A 176 15.87 -11.39 -4.74
N ILE A 177 16.68 -10.89 -5.67
CA ILE A 177 16.46 -9.59 -6.32
C ILE A 177 15.13 -9.56 -7.09
N LEU A 178 14.85 -10.61 -7.88
CA LEU A 178 13.60 -10.73 -8.63
C LEU A 178 12.39 -10.85 -7.70
N ALA A 179 12.52 -11.61 -6.61
CA ALA A 179 11.46 -11.73 -5.61
C ALA A 179 11.13 -10.37 -4.97
N LEU A 180 12.14 -9.56 -4.66
CA LEU A 180 11.94 -8.19 -4.17
C LEU A 180 11.25 -7.30 -5.18
N GLN A 181 11.59 -7.41 -6.46
CA GLN A 181 10.91 -6.66 -7.52
C GLN A 181 9.42 -7.01 -7.58
N LEU A 182 9.08 -8.30 -7.56
CA LEU A 182 7.70 -8.75 -7.54
C LEU A 182 6.92 -8.20 -6.33
N VAL A 183 7.55 -8.20 -5.14
CA VAL A 183 6.94 -7.63 -3.93
C VAL A 183 6.76 -6.12 -4.06
N ALA A 184 7.76 -5.39 -4.58
CA ALA A 184 7.69 -3.95 -4.80
C ALA A 184 6.57 -3.55 -5.77
N ASP A 185 6.42 -4.32 -6.85
CA ASP A 185 5.34 -4.13 -7.83
C ASP A 185 3.97 -4.35 -7.17
N GLY A 186 3.84 -5.39 -6.35
CA GLY A 186 2.65 -5.65 -5.56
C GLY A 186 2.32 -4.53 -4.58
N GLN A 187 3.31 -4.00 -3.86
CA GLN A 187 3.14 -2.86 -2.95
C GLN A 187 2.72 -1.59 -3.70
N THR A 188 3.26 -1.35 -4.88
CA THR A 188 2.89 -0.21 -5.72
C THR A 188 1.44 -0.32 -6.20
N ALA A 189 1.02 -1.50 -6.65
CA ALA A 189 -0.37 -1.75 -7.03
C ALA A 189 -1.34 -1.59 -5.85
N LEU A 190 -0.92 -2.01 -4.64
CA LEU A 190 -1.69 -1.83 -3.42
C LEU A 190 -1.85 -0.35 -3.06
N ALA A 191 -0.77 0.44 -3.12
CA ALA A 191 -0.83 1.89 -2.88
C ALA A 191 -1.84 2.56 -3.83
N GLN A 192 -1.81 2.21 -5.11
CA GLN A 192 -2.77 2.72 -6.10
C GLN A 192 -4.22 2.28 -5.83
N ALA A 193 -4.43 1.10 -5.26
CA ALA A 193 -5.77 0.65 -4.86
C ALA A 193 -6.29 1.43 -3.65
N ILE A 194 -5.43 1.69 -2.66
CA ILE A 194 -5.74 2.50 -1.47
C ILE A 194 -6.07 3.95 -1.86
N ASP A 195 -5.30 4.56 -2.76
CA ASP A 195 -5.59 5.92 -3.23
C ASP A 195 -6.97 6.00 -3.91
N ARG A 196 -7.30 5.02 -4.76
CA ARG A 196 -8.64 4.92 -5.38
C ARG A 196 -9.76 4.70 -4.36
N ALA A 197 -9.53 3.86 -3.36
CA ALA A 197 -10.48 3.63 -2.27
C ALA A 197 -10.73 4.92 -1.47
N ARG A 198 -9.66 5.66 -1.13
CA ARG A 198 -9.72 6.96 -0.45
C ARG A 198 -10.55 7.97 -1.23
N ASP A 199 -10.27 8.14 -2.53
CA ASP A 199 -11.00 9.08 -3.38
C ASP A 199 -12.50 8.72 -3.44
N THR A 200 -12.81 7.43 -3.52
CA THR A 200 -14.19 6.92 -3.49
C THR A 200 -14.87 7.19 -2.14
N SER A 201 -14.19 6.97 -1.01
CA SER A 201 -14.71 7.25 0.33
C SER A 201 -14.96 8.76 0.55
N VAL A 202 -14.07 9.62 0.04
CA VAL A 202 -14.24 11.07 0.11
C VAL A 202 -15.42 11.54 -0.76
N ALA A 203 -15.58 10.97 -1.96
CA ALA A 203 -16.74 11.24 -2.80
C ALA A 203 -18.05 10.81 -2.14
N ALA A 204 -18.07 9.60 -1.54
CA ALA A 204 -19.21 9.11 -0.77
C ALA A 204 -19.54 10.03 0.42
N LEU A 205 -18.52 10.51 1.16
CA LEU A 205 -18.70 11.46 2.25
C LEU A 205 -19.33 12.78 1.77
N ARG A 206 -18.88 13.32 0.64
CA ARG A 206 -19.46 14.54 0.04
C ARG A 206 -20.92 14.33 -0.33
N THR A 207 -21.27 13.19 -0.93
CA THR A 207 -22.65 12.84 -1.28
C THR A 207 -23.52 12.66 -0.03
N ALA A 208 -23.02 11.95 1.00
CA ALA A 208 -23.74 11.76 2.25
C ALA A 208 -23.99 13.10 2.98
N LEU A 209 -23.00 14.00 2.97
CA LEU A 209 -23.14 15.34 3.55
C LEU A 209 -24.18 16.18 2.79
N ALA A 210 -24.15 16.16 1.45
CA ALA A 210 -25.16 16.85 0.63
C ALA A 210 -26.57 16.29 0.86
N ALA A 211 -26.71 14.95 0.95
CA ALA A 211 -27.98 14.30 1.26
C ALA A 211 -28.50 14.69 2.66
N ARG A 212 -27.62 14.72 3.68
CA ARG A 212 -27.97 15.19 5.03
C ARG A 212 -28.44 16.65 5.00
N GLN A 213 -27.72 17.55 4.32
CA GLN A 213 -28.12 18.95 4.16
C GLN A 213 -29.48 19.09 3.48
N ALA A 214 -29.75 18.28 2.44
CA ALA A 214 -31.05 18.27 1.75
C ALA A 214 -32.19 17.78 2.66
N VAL A 215 -31.98 16.72 3.46
CA VAL A 215 -32.98 16.22 4.42
C VAL A 215 -33.26 17.25 5.52
N THR A 216 -32.23 17.86 6.10
CA THR A 216 -32.42 18.92 7.11
C THR A 216 -33.19 20.10 6.52
N GLY A 217 -32.84 20.55 5.31
CA GLY A 217 -33.60 21.58 4.61
C GLY A 217 -35.06 21.20 4.35
N SER A 218 -35.32 19.95 3.97
CA SER A 218 -36.68 19.43 3.76
C SER A 218 -37.50 19.38 5.05
N GLN A 219 -36.88 19.06 6.19
CA GLN A 219 -37.55 19.07 7.49
C GLN A 219 -37.93 20.49 7.90
N ASP A 220 -37.04 21.46 7.70
CA ASP A 220 -37.32 22.86 8.00
C ASP A 220 -38.44 23.41 7.10
N LEU A 221 -38.43 23.09 5.80
CA LEU A 221 -39.53 23.43 4.88
C LEU A 221 -40.86 22.79 5.30
N THR A 222 -40.84 21.54 5.79
CA THR A 222 -42.06 20.85 6.25
C THR A 222 -42.60 21.48 7.54
N ARG A 223 -41.73 21.84 8.48
CA ARG A 223 -42.13 22.58 9.70
C ARG A 223 -42.74 23.94 9.35
N GLN A 224 -42.15 24.65 8.38
CA GLN A 224 -42.70 25.92 7.89
C GLN A 224 -44.05 25.75 7.21
N ALA A 225 -44.26 24.68 6.43
CA ALA A 225 -45.55 24.35 5.84
C ALA A 225 -46.63 24.06 6.92
N GLN A 226 -46.27 23.34 7.98
CA GLN A 226 -47.18 23.07 9.11
C GLN A 226 -47.50 24.35 9.92
N ALA A 227 -46.51 25.22 10.14
CA ALA A 227 -46.71 26.52 10.76
C ALA A 227 -47.64 27.41 9.90
N LEU A 228 -47.53 27.32 8.58
CA LEU A 228 -48.41 28.01 7.65
C LEU A 228 -49.83 27.43 7.68
N GLU A 229 -49.98 26.11 7.61
CA GLU A 229 -51.29 25.44 7.62
C GLU A 229 -52.07 25.73 8.91
N SER A 230 -51.38 25.70 10.06
CA SER A 230 -51.99 26.11 11.34
C SER A 230 -52.39 27.59 11.37
N THR A 231 -51.61 28.48 10.73
CA THR A 231 -51.95 29.91 10.61
C THR A 231 -53.17 30.12 9.69
N VAL A 232 -53.26 29.36 8.59
CA VAL A 232 -54.41 29.38 7.67
C VAL A 232 -55.67 28.85 8.36
N GLU A 233 -55.57 27.75 9.13
CA GLU A 233 -56.70 27.25 9.92
C GLU A 233 -57.16 28.26 10.98
N ALA A 234 -56.23 28.94 11.65
CA ALA A 234 -56.55 29.97 12.63
C ALA A 234 -57.26 31.17 11.99
N ALA A 235 -56.79 31.61 10.81
CA ALA A 235 -57.43 32.67 10.03
C ALA A 235 -58.82 32.27 9.51
N GLY A 236 -58.99 31.01 9.07
CA GLY A 236 -60.29 30.47 8.64
C GLY A 236 -61.31 30.37 9.78
N LYS A 237 -60.88 29.97 10.98
CA LYS A 237 -61.74 29.95 12.19
C LYS A 237 -62.12 31.34 12.69
N ALA A 238 -61.30 32.36 12.41
CA ALA A 238 -61.59 33.75 12.76
C ALA A 238 -62.58 34.44 11.81
N SER A 239 -62.84 33.89 10.62
CA SER A 239 -63.62 34.54 9.57
C SER A 239 -65.00 33.89 9.37
N ASN A 240 -66.05 34.54 9.89
CA ASN A 240 -67.46 34.18 9.64
C ASN A 240 -68.11 35.03 8.51
N SER A 241 -67.32 35.67 7.63
CA SER A 241 -67.87 36.43 6.49
C SER A 241 -66.93 36.43 5.29
N GLY A 242 -67.42 35.97 4.14
CA GLY A 242 -66.65 35.67 2.91
C GLY A 242 -65.99 36.83 2.18
N ARG A 243 -65.85 38.03 2.78
CA ARG A 243 -65.08 39.16 2.23
C ARG A 243 -63.80 39.50 3.01
N ASP A 244 -63.57 38.87 4.17
CA ASP A 244 -62.39 39.14 5.01
C ASP A 244 -61.28 38.09 4.86
N VAL A 245 -61.44 37.10 3.96
CA VAL A 245 -60.46 36.02 3.74
C VAL A 245 -59.34 36.43 2.76
N ASP A 246 -59.61 37.34 1.82
CA ASP A 246 -58.65 37.73 0.78
C ASP A 246 -57.41 38.45 1.34
N ARG A 247 -57.59 39.27 2.37
CA ARG A 247 -56.50 40.03 3.01
C ARG A 247 -55.52 39.13 3.80
N PRO A 248 -55.98 38.25 4.71
CA PRO A 248 -55.10 37.31 5.40
C PRO A 248 -54.47 36.28 4.45
N LEU A 249 -55.15 35.90 3.35
CA LEU A 249 -54.55 35.03 2.34
C LEU A 249 -53.43 35.75 1.55
N ALA A 250 -53.60 37.03 1.22
CA ALA A 250 -52.57 37.85 0.60
C ALA A 250 -51.36 38.08 1.54
N ASP A 251 -51.60 38.30 2.83
CA ASP A 251 -50.55 38.43 3.83
C ASP A 251 -49.81 37.12 4.06
N ALA A 252 -50.53 35.99 4.10
CA ALA A 252 -49.94 34.66 4.14
C ALA A 252 -49.09 34.38 2.89
N ALA A 253 -49.58 34.73 1.70
CA ALA A 253 -48.83 34.59 0.44
C ALA A 253 -47.56 35.47 0.42
N ALA A 254 -47.62 36.69 0.94
CA ALA A 254 -46.46 37.58 1.08
C ALA A 254 -45.46 37.07 2.13
N GLN A 255 -45.93 36.39 3.17
CA GLN A 255 -45.08 35.75 4.18
C GLN A 255 -44.39 34.50 3.61
N ILE A 256 -45.11 33.69 2.81
CA ILE A 256 -44.56 32.55 2.06
C ILE A 256 -43.45 33.03 1.11
N ARG A 257 -43.70 34.09 0.34
CA ARG A 257 -42.72 34.60 -0.63
C ARG A 257 -41.44 35.09 0.06
N ARG A 258 -41.57 35.80 1.18
CA ARG A 258 -40.42 36.23 2.00
C ARG A 258 -39.67 35.07 2.64
N ALA A 259 -40.37 34.03 3.12
CA ALA A 259 -39.74 32.85 3.70
C ALA A 259 -39.00 32.02 2.64
N ILE A 260 -39.56 31.88 1.44
CA ILE A 260 -38.92 31.21 0.30
C ILE A 260 -37.68 31.99 -0.15
N ASP A 261 -37.77 33.33 -0.28
CA ASP A 261 -36.63 34.16 -0.68
C ASP A 261 -35.50 34.11 0.38
N ALA A 262 -35.85 34.10 1.67
CA ALA A 262 -34.88 33.96 2.77
C ALA A 262 -34.20 32.58 2.79
N ALA A 263 -34.96 31.50 2.56
CA ALA A 263 -34.42 30.14 2.48
C ALA A 263 -33.52 29.94 1.26
N GLN A 264 -33.88 30.52 0.10
CA GLN A 264 -33.05 30.48 -1.10
C GLN A 264 -31.78 31.33 -0.97
N ALA A 265 -31.84 32.44 -0.22
CA ALA A 265 -30.66 33.24 0.11
C ALA A 265 -29.71 32.48 1.05
N ALA A 266 -30.23 31.80 2.07
CA ALA A 266 -29.43 30.97 2.98
C ALA A 266 -28.79 29.75 2.30
N ALA A 267 -29.44 29.17 1.29
CA ALA A 267 -28.89 28.08 0.49
C ALA A 267 -27.81 28.53 -0.52
N ARG A 268 -27.77 29.82 -0.89
CA ARG A 268 -26.80 30.40 -1.84
C ARG A 268 -25.49 30.87 -1.19
N ASP A 269 -25.48 31.14 0.12
CA ASP A 269 -24.27 31.59 0.83
C ASP A 269 -23.85 30.59 1.91
N PRO A 270 -22.89 29.68 1.64
CA PRO A 270 -22.41 28.72 2.63
C PRO A 270 -21.46 29.32 3.68
N ARG A 271 -21.27 30.65 3.75
CA ARG A 271 -20.32 31.28 4.68
C ARG A 271 -20.92 32.46 5.45
N THR A 272 -21.75 32.19 6.44
CA THR A 272 -21.87 33.08 7.61
C THR A 272 -22.10 32.27 8.89
N PRO A 273 -21.23 32.36 9.91
CA PRO A 273 -21.46 31.71 11.19
C PRO A 273 -22.61 32.42 11.91
N ARG A 274 -23.60 31.65 12.38
CA ARG A 274 -24.63 32.16 13.29
C ARG A 274 -23.94 32.64 14.55
N GLN A 275 -23.89 33.95 14.77
CA GLN A 275 -23.57 34.51 16.08
C GLN A 275 -24.75 34.24 17.01
N GLU A 276 -24.42 33.61 18.13
CA GLU A 276 -25.27 33.37 19.28
C GLU A 276 -25.72 34.70 19.89
N THR A 277 -27.01 34.79 20.20
CA THR A 277 -27.54 35.51 21.37
C THR A 277 -28.79 34.80 21.85
#